data_AF-N9DIS8-F1
#
_entry.id   AF-N9DIS8-F1
#
_cell.length_a   1.000
_cell.length_b   1.000
_cell.length_c   1.000
_cell.angle_alpha   90.00
_cell.angle_beta   90.00
_cell.angle_gamma   90.00
#
_symmetry.space_group_name_H-M   'P 1'
#
loop_
_entity.id
_entity.type
_entity.pdbx_description
1 polymer ?
#
loop_
_entity_poly.entity_id
_entity_poly.type
_entity_poly.pdbx_seq_one_letter_code
_entity_poly.pdbx_strand_id
1 'polypeptide(L)'
;MNKLSKVVMLAATVVTMGSLAACQSTTGPQEPPARHMMDDGPQGKHFMKRHKLTPEQRAEMQQRRAERQAQFEQIQQACVGKTVGQAIQVKVGDKTIDGTCQIRFKPNKMDDRMAPPAPTAPVRAS
;
A
#
# COMPACT_ATOMS: atom_id res chain seq x y z
N MET A 1 -47.92 34.49 23.77
CA MET A 1 -47.82 34.44 25.25
C MET A 1 -47.35 33.05 25.66
N ASN A 2 -46.11 32.99 26.17
CA ASN A 2 -45.53 32.12 27.21
C ASN A 2 -45.70 30.58 27.03
N LYS A 3 -44.67 29.74 27.14
CA LYS A 3 -43.65 29.69 28.20
C LYS A 3 -42.42 28.87 27.72
N LEU A 4 -41.23 29.45 27.87
CA LEU A 4 -40.00 28.67 28.07
C LEU A 4 -40.18 27.74 29.27
N SER A 5 -39.86 26.46 29.11
CA SER A 5 -39.71 25.53 30.22
C SER A 5 -38.30 24.93 30.24
N LYS A 6 -37.53 25.43 31.20
CA LYS A 6 -36.72 24.68 32.18
C LYS A 6 -35.54 23.83 31.66
N VAL A 7 -34.40 24.51 31.65
CA VAL A 7 -33.05 24.08 32.09
C VAL A 7 -33.08 22.91 33.08
N VAL A 8 -32.15 21.94 32.95
CA VAL A 8 -31.24 21.47 34.03
C VAL A 8 -30.14 20.56 33.46
N MET A 9 -28.93 20.85 33.91
CA MET A 9 -27.63 20.25 33.59
C MET A 9 -27.51 18.77 33.93
N LEU A 10 -26.78 18.01 33.09
CA LEU A 10 -25.95 16.90 33.55
C LEU A 10 -24.57 17.00 32.90
N ALA A 11 -23.71 17.79 33.52
CA ALA A 11 -22.27 17.73 33.31
C ALA A 11 -21.73 16.50 34.04
N ALA A 12 -21.51 15.41 33.31
CA ALA A 12 -20.72 14.29 33.82
C ALA A 12 -19.28 14.48 33.33
N THR A 13 -18.45 15.05 34.19
CA THR A 13 -17.00 15.17 33.98
C THR A 13 -16.38 13.78 33.84
N VAL A 14 -15.85 13.46 32.66
CA VAL A 14 -15.00 12.29 32.48
C VAL A 14 -13.68 12.58 33.19
N VAL A 15 -13.43 11.85 34.27
CA VAL A 15 -12.16 11.88 35.00
C VAL A 15 -11.10 11.26 34.12
N THR A 16 -10.30 12.08 33.44
CA THR A 16 -9.04 11.62 32.83
C THR A 16 -8.01 11.49 33.94
N MET A 17 -7.87 10.29 34.50
CA MET A 17 -6.66 9.93 35.24
C MET A 17 -5.50 9.87 34.23
N GLY A 18 -4.76 10.97 34.14
CA GLY A 18 -3.49 11.04 33.43
C GLY A 18 -2.36 10.65 34.38
N SER A 19 -1.82 9.46 34.21
CA SER A 19 -0.40 9.21 34.46
C SER A 19 0.19 8.71 33.15
N LEU A 20 0.79 9.64 32.39
CA LEU A 20 1.76 9.26 31.37
C LEU A 20 2.93 8.65 32.13
N ALA A 21 2.88 7.34 32.33
CA ALA A 21 4.11 6.59 32.56
C ALA A 21 4.98 6.89 31.33
N ALA A 22 6.03 7.69 31.52
CA ALA A 22 7.06 7.83 30.53
C ALA A 22 7.62 6.42 30.32
N CYS A 23 7.24 5.76 29.22
CA CYS A 23 8.03 4.67 28.70
C CYS A 23 9.39 5.29 28.38
N GLN A 24 10.35 5.05 29.26
CA GLN A 24 11.75 5.38 29.05
C GLN A 24 12.23 4.47 27.91
N SER A 25 11.88 4.83 26.67
CA SER A 25 12.36 4.19 25.45
C SER A 25 13.82 4.60 25.29
N THR A 26 14.71 3.94 26.03
CA THR A 26 16.06 3.75 25.55
C THR A 26 15.96 2.91 24.28
N THR A 27 15.83 3.59 23.15
CA THR A 27 16.06 2.98 21.85
C THR A 27 17.57 3.02 21.66
N GLY A 28 18.26 1.99 22.17
CA GLY A 28 19.54 1.61 21.60
C GLY A 28 19.38 1.41 20.09
N PRO A 29 20.45 1.53 19.29
CA PRO A 29 20.37 1.34 17.85
C PRO A 29 19.69 0.00 17.53
N GLN A 30 18.44 0.06 17.05
CA GLN A 30 17.76 -1.09 16.48
C GLN A 30 18.45 -1.32 15.14
N GLU A 31 19.32 -2.31 15.08
CA GLU A 31 19.76 -2.87 13.81
C GLU A 31 18.50 -3.26 13.04
N PRO A 32 18.33 -2.79 11.79
CA PRO A 32 17.17 -3.19 11.00
C PRO A 32 17.20 -4.73 10.90
N PRO A 33 16.09 -5.44 11.15
CA PRO A 33 16.07 -6.88 11.01
C PRO A 33 16.56 -7.21 9.61
N ALA A 34 17.59 -8.05 9.54
CA ALA A 34 18.13 -8.56 8.30
C ALA A 34 16.94 -8.97 7.44
N ARG A 35 16.77 -8.28 6.31
CA ARG A 35 15.79 -8.67 5.31
C ARG A 35 16.05 -10.15 5.06
N HIS A 36 15.05 -10.99 5.28
CA HIS A 36 15.07 -12.37 4.80
C HIS A 36 15.14 -12.29 3.27
N MET A 37 16.35 -12.12 2.75
CA MET A 37 16.68 -12.39 1.37
C MET A 37 16.41 -13.88 1.20
N MET A 38 15.52 -14.22 0.27
CA MET A 38 15.30 -15.61 -0.10
C MET A 38 16.67 -16.19 -0.46
N ASP A 39 17.11 -17.19 0.31
CA ASP A 39 18.37 -17.89 0.07
C ASP A 39 18.21 -18.70 -1.23
N ASP A 40 18.72 -18.14 -2.34
CA ASP A 40 18.83 -18.83 -3.61
C ASP A 40 19.95 -19.89 -3.50
N GLY A 41 19.65 -20.99 -2.83
CA GLY A 41 20.50 -22.18 -2.82
C GLY A 41 20.76 -22.72 -4.24
N PRO A 42 21.75 -23.61 -4.43
CA PRO A 42 22.25 -24.05 -5.75
C PRO A 42 21.28 -24.87 -6.63
N GLN A 43 19.97 -24.79 -6.35
CA GLN A 43 18.88 -25.37 -7.14
C GLN A 43 17.86 -24.30 -7.57
N GLY A 44 18.32 -23.08 -7.86
CA GLY A 44 17.52 -21.92 -8.33
C GLY A 44 16.82 -22.08 -9.69
N LYS A 45 16.07 -23.17 -9.88
CA LYS A 45 15.20 -23.42 -11.05
C LYS A 45 13.79 -23.81 -10.61
N HIS A 46 13.18 -23.04 -9.70
CA HIS A 46 11.73 -22.97 -9.70
C HIS A 46 11.29 -22.03 -10.83
N PHE A 47 11.36 -22.54 -12.07
CA PHE A 47 10.43 -22.09 -13.08
C PHE A 47 9.05 -22.39 -12.50
N MET A 48 8.42 -21.38 -11.90
CA MET A 48 7.01 -21.44 -11.53
C MET A 48 6.30 -22.01 -12.75
N LYS A 49 5.85 -23.27 -12.66
CA LYS A 49 5.09 -23.93 -13.72
C LYS A 49 3.98 -22.95 -14.04
N ARG A 50 4.06 -22.33 -15.22
CA ARG A 50 3.14 -21.29 -15.66
C ARG A 50 1.83 -22.01 -15.90
N HIS A 51 1.08 -22.28 -14.82
CA HIS A 51 -0.20 -22.95 -14.87
C HIS A 51 -1.04 -22.12 -15.84
N LYS A 52 -1.30 -22.70 -17.01
CA LYS A 52 -2.10 -22.04 -18.04
C LYS A 52 -3.48 -21.88 -17.40
N LEU A 53 -3.80 -20.65 -16.99
CA LEU A 53 -5.13 -20.30 -16.49
C LEU A 53 -6.19 -20.86 -17.43
N THR A 54 -7.27 -21.41 -16.88
CA THR A 54 -8.42 -21.79 -17.71
C THR A 54 -9.01 -20.52 -18.36
N PRO A 55 -9.74 -20.64 -19.49
CA PRO A 55 -10.40 -19.49 -20.10
C PRO A 55 -11.28 -18.70 -19.10
N GLU A 56 -12.01 -19.40 -18.25
CA GLU A 56 -12.84 -18.81 -17.19
C GLU A 56 -12.00 -18.05 -16.16
N GLN A 57 -10.90 -18.64 -15.67
CA GLN A 57 -9.99 -17.96 -14.74
C GLN A 57 -9.35 -16.71 -15.36
N ARG A 58 -9.07 -16.72 -16.68
CA ARG A 58 -8.58 -15.52 -17.37
C ARG A 58 -9.63 -14.43 -17.43
N ALA A 59 -10.88 -14.78 -17.74
CA ALA A 59 -11.98 -13.83 -17.81
C ALA A 59 -12.24 -13.17 -16.44
N GLU A 60 -12.30 -13.95 -15.37
CA GLU A 60 -12.45 -13.43 -14.01
C GLU A 60 -11.29 -12.50 -13.63
N MET A 61 -10.05 -12.90 -13.92
CA MET A 61 -8.88 -12.07 -13.66
C MET A 61 -8.90 -10.75 -14.45
N GLN A 62 -9.37 -10.77 -15.69
CA GLN A 62 -9.55 -9.56 -16.51
C GLN A 62 -10.61 -8.64 -15.93
N GLN A 63 -11.76 -9.18 -15.51
CA GLN A 63 -12.80 -8.41 -14.85
C GLN A 63 -12.28 -7.74 -13.57
N ARG A 64 -11.62 -8.51 -12.69
CA ARG A 64 -11.00 -7.99 -11.46
C ARG A 64 -9.88 -6.98 -11.70
N ARG A 65 -9.23 -7.03 -12.87
CA ARG A 65 -8.24 -6.02 -13.27
C ARG A 65 -8.92 -4.73 -13.69
N ALA A 66 -9.95 -4.82 -14.53
CA ALA A 66 -10.72 -3.67 -14.99
C ALA A 66 -11.36 -2.93 -13.80
N GLU A 67 -11.97 -3.68 -12.87
CA GLU A 67 -12.57 -3.12 -11.65
C GLU A 67 -11.53 -2.36 -10.82
N ARG A 68 -10.38 -2.99 -10.53
CA ARG A 68 -9.29 -2.32 -9.78
C ARG A 68 -8.77 -1.10 -10.52
N GLN A 69 -8.62 -1.17 -11.83
CA GLN A 69 -8.14 -0.04 -12.61
C GLN A 69 -9.07 1.17 -12.48
N ALA A 70 -10.38 0.97 -12.63
CA ALA A 70 -11.37 2.03 -12.44
C ALA A 70 -11.31 2.62 -11.02
N GLN A 71 -11.17 1.78 -9.99
CA GLN A 71 -11.02 2.25 -8.60
C GLN A 71 -9.75 3.09 -8.41
N PHE A 72 -8.61 2.65 -8.97
CA PHE A 72 -7.35 3.39 -8.89
C PHE A 72 -7.40 4.72 -9.64
N GLU A 73 -8.07 4.77 -10.79
CA GLU A 73 -8.27 6.01 -11.54
C GLU A 73 -9.08 7.03 -10.73
N GLN A 74 -10.14 6.59 -10.02
CA GLN A 74 -10.90 7.46 -9.11
C GLN A 74 -10.03 8.03 -7.98
N ILE A 75 -9.20 7.19 -7.35
CA ILE A 75 -8.26 7.64 -6.31
C ILE A 75 -7.26 8.64 -6.88
N GLN A 76 -6.73 8.39 -8.08
CA GLN A 76 -5.77 9.27 -8.71
C GLN A 76 -6.39 10.63 -9.05
N GLN A 77 -7.64 10.66 -9.52
CA GLN A 77 -8.37 11.89 -9.79
C GLN A 77 -8.56 12.76 -8.54
N ALA A 78 -8.74 12.16 -7.35
CA ALA A 78 -8.85 12.92 -6.10
C ALA A 78 -7.56 13.72 -5.77
N CYS A 79 -6.42 13.34 -6.33
CA CYS A 79 -5.15 14.04 -6.18
C CYS A 79 -4.85 15.07 -7.27
N VAL A 80 -5.65 15.16 -8.33
CA VAL A 80 -5.43 16.16 -9.40
C VAL A 80 -5.69 17.56 -8.84
N GLY A 81 -4.73 18.47 -9.01
CA GLY A 81 -4.79 19.84 -8.48
C GLY A 81 -4.56 19.97 -6.97
N LYS A 82 -4.23 18.87 -6.27
CA LYS A 82 -3.84 18.86 -4.86
C LYS A 82 -2.34 19.00 -4.70
N THR A 83 -1.88 19.57 -3.60
CA THR A 83 -0.45 19.66 -3.29
C THR A 83 0.08 18.32 -2.77
N VAL A 84 1.39 18.10 -2.92
CA VAL A 84 2.06 16.94 -2.32
C VAL A 84 1.91 17.00 -0.80
N GLY A 85 1.54 15.88 -0.20
CA GLY A 85 1.28 15.75 1.24
C GLY A 85 -0.13 16.15 1.67
N GLN A 86 -0.96 16.69 0.77
CA GLN A 86 -2.33 17.05 1.11
C GLN A 86 -3.15 15.80 1.45
N ALA A 87 -3.84 15.85 2.60
CA ALA A 87 -4.78 14.81 3.01
C ALA A 87 -6.00 14.79 2.09
N ILE A 88 -6.40 13.59 1.68
CA ILE A 88 -7.59 13.33 0.87
C ILE A 88 -8.37 12.17 1.47
N GLN A 89 -9.66 12.16 1.18
CA GLN A 89 -10.57 11.09 1.56
C GLN A 89 -11.32 10.63 0.30
N VAL A 90 -11.23 9.34 -0.03
CA VAL A 90 -11.83 8.77 -1.25
C VAL A 90 -12.74 7.61 -0.86
N LYS A 91 -13.95 7.58 -1.42
CA LYS A 91 -14.89 6.47 -1.25
C LYS A 91 -14.72 5.46 -2.38
N VAL A 92 -14.37 4.22 -2.04
CA VAL A 92 -14.22 3.09 -2.98
C VAL A 92 -15.16 1.97 -2.53
N GLY A 93 -16.21 1.73 -3.33
CA GLY A 93 -17.34 0.91 -2.90
C GLY A 93 -18.02 1.52 -1.67
N ASP A 94 -18.18 0.74 -0.61
CA ASP A 94 -18.78 1.20 0.65
C ASP A 94 -17.76 1.69 1.68
N LYS A 95 -16.48 1.72 1.32
CA LYS A 95 -15.39 2.07 2.23
C LYS A 95 -14.84 3.44 1.90
N THR A 96 -14.63 4.22 2.94
CA THR A 96 -13.95 5.51 2.86
C THR A 96 -12.49 5.31 3.27
N ILE A 97 -11.57 5.78 2.44
CA ILE A 97 -10.12 5.63 2.60
C ILE A 97 -9.51 7.01 2.75
N ASP A 98 -8.83 7.23 3.87
CA ASP A 98 -8.03 8.42 4.10
C ASP A 98 -6.60 8.19 3.60
N GLY A 99 -6.01 9.20 2.97
CA GLY A 99 -4.66 9.12 2.42
C GLY A 99 -4.05 10.49 2.19
N THR A 100 -2.84 10.51 1.62
CA THR A 100 -2.15 11.75 1.24
C THR A 100 -1.69 11.65 -0.21
N CYS A 101 -1.75 12.77 -0.92
CA CYS A 101 -1.30 12.82 -2.31
C CYS A 101 0.22 12.85 -2.39
N GLN A 102 0.79 12.00 -3.25
CA GLN A 102 2.24 11.96 -3.51
C GLN A 102 2.48 11.94 -5.01
N ILE A 103 3.53 12.61 -5.46
CA ILE A 103 3.99 12.57 -6.85
C ILE A 103 5.14 11.58 -6.93
N ARG A 104 5.03 10.61 -7.84
CA ARG A 104 6.09 9.64 -8.14
C ARG A 104 6.37 9.64 -9.63
N PHE A 105 7.63 9.55 -10.00
CA PHE A 105 8.03 9.38 -11.39
C PHE A 105 7.68 7.97 -11.87
N LYS A 106 6.92 7.88 -12.95
CA LYS A 106 6.66 6.63 -13.67
C LYS A 106 7.32 6.73 -15.05
N PRO A 107 8.41 5.98 -15.31
CA PRO A 107 9.02 5.98 -16.63
C PRO A 107 8.03 5.40 -17.66
N ASN A 108 7.95 6.03 -18.83
CA ASN A 108 7.08 5.59 -19.93
C ASN A 108 7.54 4.27 -20.57
N LYS A 109 8.82 3.95 -20.44
CA LYS A 109 9.44 2.72 -20.90
C LYS A 109 10.42 2.31 -19.79
N MET A 110 10.29 1.11 -19.24
CA MET A 110 11.44 0.54 -18.55
C MET A 110 12.44 0.24 -19.65
N ASP A 111 13.56 0.94 -19.65
CA ASP A 111 14.61 0.73 -20.62
C ASP A 111 15.01 -0.76 -20.54
N ASP A 112 14.81 -1.52 -21.61
CA ASP A 112 15.14 -2.96 -21.70
C ASP A 112 16.63 -3.23 -21.39
N ARG A 113 17.43 -2.17 -21.29
CA ARG A 113 18.85 -2.16 -20.92
C ARG A 113 19.13 -2.48 -19.45
N MET A 114 18.10 -2.60 -18.62
CA MET A 114 18.24 -3.10 -17.25
C MET A 114 17.82 -4.57 -17.09
N ALA A 115 17.65 -5.29 -18.21
CA ALA A 115 17.72 -6.74 -18.19
C ALA A 115 19.17 -7.15 -17.84
N PRO A 116 19.39 -7.97 -16.80
CA PRO A 116 20.73 -8.49 -16.51
C PRO A 116 21.27 -9.21 -17.75
N PRO A 117 22.58 -9.06 -18.06
CA PRO A 117 23.17 -9.68 -19.24
C PRO A 117 22.90 -11.18 -19.23
N ALA A 118 22.51 -11.73 -20.38
CA ALA A 118 22.30 -13.17 -20.53
C ALA A 118 23.56 -13.92 -20.05
N PRO A 119 23.42 -15.00 -19.25
CA PRO A 119 24.58 -15.76 -18.80
C PRO A 119 25.33 -16.26 -20.03
N THR A 120 26.58 -15.81 -20.18
CA THR A 120 27.48 -16.25 -21.23
C THR A 120 27.63 -17.77 -21.14
N ALA A 121 27.34 -18.48 -22.23
CA ALA A 121 27.46 -19.93 -22.29
C ALA A 121 28.88 -20.36 -21.91
N PRO A 122 29.05 -21.47 -21.16
CA PRO A 122 30.37 -21.93 -20.77
C PRO A 122 31.16 -22.33 -22.01
N VAL A 123 32.37 -21.74 -22.15
CA VAL A 123 33.34 -22.16 -23.16
C VAL A 123 33.72 -23.60 -22.86
N ARG A 124 33.38 -24.50 -23.78
CA ARG A 124 33.73 -25.92 -23.70
C ARG A 124 35.23 -26.05 -23.98
N ALA A 125 36.02 -26.30 -22.94
CA ALA A 125 37.43 -26.65 -23.11
C ALA A 125 37.55 -27.99 -23.85
N SER A 126 38.39 -28.01 -24.88
CA SER A 126 38.78 -29.22 -25.64
C SER A 126 39.88 -29.99 -24.93
#